data_AF-A0A3D4FJC0-F1
#
_entry.id   AF-A0A3D4FJC0-F1
#
_cell.length_a   1.000
_cell.length_b   1.000
_cell.length_c   1.000
_cell.angle_alpha   90.00
_cell.angle_beta   90.00
_cell.angle_gamma   90.00
#
_symmetry.space_group_name_H-M   'P 1'
#
loop_
_entity.id
_entity.type
_entity.pdbx_description
1 polymer ?
#
loop_
_entity_poly.entity_id
_entity_poly.type
_entity_poly.pdbx_seq_one_letter_code
_entity_poly.pdbx_strand_id
1 'polypeptide(L)' 'MIFVLDVGNTNIVLGIYKEKELLVDWRLSTDHKRSSDEYGIQV' A
#
# COMPACT_ATOMS: atom_id res chain seq x y z
N MET A 1 7.20 4.44 13.57
CA MET A 1 7.02 3.79 12.26
C MET A 1 5.87 4.50 11.57
N ILE A 2 5.95 4.71 10.27
CA ILE A 2 4.95 5.41 9.48
C ILE A 2 4.55 4.50 8.33
N PHE A 3 3.26 4.24 8.19
CA PHE A 3 2.72 3.54 7.03
C PHE A 3 2.34 4.57 5.96
N VAL A 4 2.85 4.38 4.75
CA VAL A 4 2.65 5.28 3.62
C VAL A 4 2.01 4.53 2.46
N LEU A 5 1.23 5.27 1.67
CA LEU A 5 0.56 4.77 0.48
C LEU A 5 0.84 5.74 -0.67
N ASP A 6 1.27 5.21 -1.81
CA ASP A 6 1.31 5.91 -3.09
C ASP A 6 0.30 5.27 -4.03
N VAL A 7 -0.79 5.99 -4.34
CA VAL A 7 -1.93 5.49 -5.12
C VAL A 7 -1.82 5.98 -6.55
N GLY A 8 -1.30 5.13 -7.43
CA GLY A 8 -1.25 5.37 -8.87
C GLY A 8 -2.46 4.79 -9.62
N ASN A 9 -2.55 5.09 -10.92
CA ASN A 9 -3.64 4.57 -11.77
C ASN A 9 -3.59 3.05 -11.96
N THR A 10 -2.40 2.46 -11.97
CA THR A 10 -2.20 1.03 -12.25
C THR A 10 -1.85 0.23 -10.99
N ASN A 11 -1.05 0.83 -10.10
CA ASN A 11 -0.59 0.17 -8.88
C ASN A 11 -0.66 1.13 -7.70
N ILE A 12 -0.95 0.55 -6.53
CA ILE A 12 -0.81 1.15 -5.22
C ILE A 12 0.45 0.58 -4.58
N VAL A 13 1.37 1.44 -4.12
CA VAL A 13 2.55 1.05 -3.36
C VAL A 13 2.28 1.33 -1.89
N LEU A 14 2.50 0.32 -1.06
CA LEU A 14 2.34 0.35 0.39
C LEU A 14 3.73 0.25 1.00
N GLY A 15 4.07 1.05 2.02
CA GLY A 15 5.39 0.99 2.62
C GLY A 15 5.39 1.32 4.11
N ILE A 16 6.30 0.69 4.86
CA ILE A 16 6.55 1.02 6.27
C ILE A 16 7.92 1.69 6.38
N TYR A 17 7.91 2.94 6.83
CA TYR A 17 9.12 3.67 7.16
C TYR A 17 9.41 3.65 8.67
N LYS A 18 10.69 3.51 9.01
CA LYS A 18 11.22 3.86 10.32
C LYS A 18 12.21 5.00 10.13
N GLU A 19 11.86 6.17 10.67
CA GLU A 19 12.60 7.41 10.45
C GLU A 19 12.74 7.73 8.94
N LYS A 20 13.92 7.54 8.37
CA LYS A 20 14.21 7.77 6.94
C LYS A 20 14.48 6.48 6.15
N GLU A 21 14.34 5.33 6.79
CA GLU A 21 14.58 4.02 6.19
C GLU A 21 13.26 3.35 5.81
N LEU A 22 13.17 2.88 4.56
CA LEU A 22 12.08 2.02 4.10
C LEU A 22 12.37 0.59 4.55
N LEU A 23 11.56 0.06 5.46
CA LEU A 23 11.76 -1.29 5.99
C LEU A 23 11.20 -2.36 5.06
N VAL A 24 10.05 -2.10 4.45
CA VAL A 24 9.33 -3.03 3.57
C VAL A 24 8.35 -2.26 2.69
N ASP A 25 8.16 -2.74 1.47
CA ASP A 25 7.12 -2.29 0.56
C ASP A 25 6.37 -3.46 -0.10
N TRP A 26 5.12 -3.19 -0.47
CA TRP A 26 4.26 -4.09 -1.24
C TRP A 26 3.61 -3.33 -2.38
N ARG A 27 3.24 -4.06 -3.44
CA ARG A 27 2.44 -3.54 -4.55
C ARG A 27 1.13 -4.27 -4.67
N LEU A 28 0.06 -3.49 -4.79
CA LEU A 28 -1.26 -3.95 -5.19
C LEU A 28 -1.61 -3.34 -6.54
N SER A 29 -2.39 -4.05 -7.36
CA SER A 29 -3.06 -3.40 -8.48
C SER A 29 -4.12 -2.43 -7.97
N THR A 30 -4.22 -1.26 -8.62
CA THR A 30 -5.26 -0.27 -8.31
C THR A 30 -6.60 -0.75 -8.84
N ASP A 31 -7.59 -0.89 -7.96
CA ASP A 31 -8.94 -1.27 -8.32
C ASP A 31 -9.98 -0.43 -7.56
N HIS A 32 -10.67 0.46 -8.28
CA HIS A 32 -11.68 1.35 -7.70
C HIS A 32 -12.95 0.61 -7.24
N LYS A 33 -13.11 -0.67 -7.61
CA LYS A 33 -14.25 -1.49 -7.19
C LYS A 33 -13.98 -2.29 -5.92
N ARG A 34 -12.73 -2.37 -5.45
CA ARG A 34 -12.40 -3.07 -4.21
C ARG A 34 -12.99 -2.35 -3.01
N SER A 35 -13.60 -3.15 -2.15
CA SER A 35 -14.04 -2.79 -0.81
C SER A 35 -12.86 -2.67 0.16
N SER A 36 -13.11 -2.05 1.32
CA SER A 36 -12.13 -1.96 2.40
C SER A 36 -11.64 -3.32 2.89
N ASP A 37 -12.55 -4.30 2.94
CA ASP A 37 -12.24 -5.64 3.46
C ASP A 37 -11.32 -6.40 2.49
N GLU A 38 -11.52 -6.24 1.18
CA GLU A 38 -10.64 -6.83 0.17
C GLU A 38 -9.23 -6.25 0.24
N TYR A 39 -9.09 -4.94 0.48
CA TYR A 39 -7.78 -4.32 0.73
C TYR A 39 -7.14 -4.86 2.02
N GLY A 40 -7.91 -5.16 3.06
CA GLY A 40 -7.39 -5.69 4.32
C GLY A 40 -6.92 -7.15 4.28
N ILE A 41 -7.37 -7.95 3.30
CA ILE A 41 -6.99 -9.37 3.17
C ILE A 41 -5.75 -9.56 2.26
N GLN A 42 -5.51 -8.63 1.33
CA GLN A 42 -4.44 -8.76 0.34
C GLN A 42 -3.07 -8.24 0.81
N VAL A 43 -3.02 -7.56 1.96
CA VAL A 43 -1.83 -6.95 2.56
C VAL A 43 -1.54 -7.63 3.89
#